data_AF-A0A7V4Y624-F1
#
_entry.id   AF-A0A7V4Y624-F1
#
_cell.length_a   1.000
_cell.length_b   1.000
_cell.length_c   1.000
_cell.angle_alpha   90.00
_cell.angle_beta   90.00
_cell.angle_gamma   90.00
#
_symmetry.space_group_name_H-M   'P 1'
#
loop_
_entity.id
_entity.type
_entity.pdbx_description
1 polymer ?
#
loop_
_entity_poly.entity_id
_entity_poly.type
_entity_poly.pdbx_seq_one_letter_code
_entity_poly.pdbx_strand_id
1 'polypeptide(L)'
;MRLIERLSLIFLLLSYLSGCSFLRPKSKLDPVSAEFLSTVRFIITSEEKKTFLRLPEEERPAFIEAFWKKRDPDPETEINEYKEQFYERIKEANFLFKEGTTPGWLQDRGRVYILLGPPDQREVYPRGDNLYGPPKEIWWYGFFPIVFIDQNWSGNYTLDPQSAYQVAAINKAQMDLKPAWRKETPPEEVGKVEVKSIEGKMLIEFSIPYRQFAFELRANKLVDDLELSWQIRNEKGEIIWRERETEEVSLGENEREKLREGSFFKQKQVALEPGNYLLEVSVREKRGKVLILRKIPWHMRPGF
;
A
#
# COMPACT_ATOMS: atom_id res chain seq x y z
N MET A 1 9.56 31.02 -79.23
CA MET A 1 8.80 31.55 -78.06
C MET A 1 7.45 30.83 -78.08
N ARG A 2 7.12 29.88 -77.21
CA ARG A 2 7.58 29.64 -75.84
C ARG A 2 7.63 28.13 -75.60
N LEU A 3 8.81 27.66 -75.22
CA LEU A 3 9.00 26.55 -74.29
C LEU A 3 8.06 26.74 -73.07
N ILE A 4 7.77 25.66 -72.33
CA ILE A 4 7.08 25.61 -71.01
C ILE A 4 5.62 25.09 -71.05
N GLU A 5 5.32 24.02 -71.80
CA GLU A 5 4.09 23.22 -71.60
C GLU A 5 4.32 21.78 -71.12
N ARG A 6 5.55 21.44 -70.72
CA ARG A 6 5.89 20.09 -70.21
C ARG A 6 6.50 20.09 -68.80
N LEU A 7 6.11 21.05 -67.97
CA LEU A 7 6.64 21.16 -66.61
C LEU A 7 5.54 21.46 -65.56
N SER A 8 4.35 20.86 -65.67
CA SER A 8 3.28 21.07 -64.67
C SER A 8 2.55 19.78 -64.25
N LEU A 9 3.07 18.60 -64.58
CA LEU A 9 2.40 17.31 -64.30
C LEU A 9 3.21 16.35 -63.42
N ILE A 10 4.35 16.77 -62.87
CA ILE A 10 5.15 15.97 -61.90
C ILE A 10 5.44 16.80 -60.63
N PHE A 11 4.51 17.68 -60.25
CA PHE A 11 4.50 18.30 -58.92
C PHE A 11 3.12 18.20 -58.25
N LEU A 12 2.31 17.25 -58.71
CA LEU A 12 0.92 17.06 -58.29
C LEU A 12 0.62 15.59 -57.94
N LEU A 13 1.63 14.83 -57.52
CA LEU A 13 1.45 13.43 -57.11
C LEU A 13 2.35 12.97 -55.94
N LEU A 14 2.87 13.89 -55.13
CA LEU A 14 3.68 13.55 -53.93
C LEU A 14 3.30 14.34 -52.66
N SER A 15 2.15 15.01 -52.66
CA SER A 15 1.56 15.65 -51.48
C SER A 15 0.31 14.92 -50.94
N TYR A 16 0.03 13.71 -51.43
CA TYR A 16 -1.13 12.89 -51.02
C TYR A 16 -0.87 11.96 -49.82
N LEU A 17 0.17 12.22 -49.02
CA LEU A 17 0.40 11.55 -47.74
C LEU A 17 0.52 12.56 -46.59
N SER A 18 -0.35 13.59 -46.60
CA SER A 18 -0.69 14.26 -45.34
C SER A 18 -1.81 13.47 -44.71
N GLY A 19 -1.46 12.71 -43.67
CA GLY A 19 -2.39 11.84 -42.96
C GLY A 19 -3.67 12.55 -42.56
N CYS A 20 -4.80 11.94 -42.94
CA CYS A 20 -6.08 12.19 -42.28
C CYS A 20 -6.02 11.58 -40.87
N SER A 21 -5.36 12.26 -39.93
CA SER A 21 -5.47 12.02 -38.50
C SER A 21 -6.22 13.15 -37.79
N PHE A 22 -7.22 13.71 -38.46
CA PHE A 22 -8.16 14.68 -37.90
C PHE A 22 -9.49 14.37 -38.59
N LEU A 23 -10.52 13.80 -37.96
CA LEU A 23 -11.08 14.03 -36.64
C LEU A 23 -11.65 12.71 -36.12
N ARG A 24 -11.10 12.14 -35.04
CA ARG A 24 -11.91 11.25 -34.20
C ARG A 24 -12.95 12.14 -33.52
N PRO A 25 -14.26 11.93 -33.71
CA PRO A 25 -15.26 12.52 -32.83
C PRO A 25 -14.83 12.19 -31.41
N LYS A 26 -14.83 13.17 -30.48
CA LYS A 26 -14.76 12.85 -29.06
C LYS A 26 -15.97 11.97 -28.78
N SER A 27 -15.77 10.65 -28.80
CA SER A 27 -16.77 9.67 -28.39
C SER A 27 -17.28 10.16 -27.04
N LYS A 28 -18.58 10.50 -27.00
CA LYS A 28 -19.25 10.60 -25.71
C LYS A 28 -19.07 9.24 -25.07
N LEU A 29 -18.48 9.21 -23.88
CA LEU A 29 -18.36 7.98 -23.12
C LEU A 29 -19.76 7.40 -22.97
N ASP A 30 -19.86 6.08 -23.07
CA ASP A 30 -21.07 5.36 -22.67
C ASP A 30 -21.38 5.66 -21.18
N PRO A 31 -22.64 5.55 -20.75
CA PRO A 31 -23.04 5.93 -19.40
C PRO A 31 -22.22 5.21 -18.30
N VAL A 32 -21.89 3.94 -18.50
CA VAL A 32 -21.13 3.13 -17.53
C VAL A 32 -19.71 3.67 -17.38
N SER A 33 -19.04 3.96 -18.50
CA SER A 33 -17.69 4.55 -18.50
C SER A 33 -17.66 5.97 -17.93
N ALA A 34 -18.70 6.76 -18.21
CA ALA A 34 -18.83 8.11 -17.65
C ALA A 34 -19.02 8.07 -16.12
N GLU A 35 -19.88 7.18 -15.64
CA GLU A 35 -20.11 6.96 -14.22
C GLU A 35 -18.84 6.45 -13.53
N PHE A 36 -18.19 5.43 -14.09
CA PHE A 36 -16.93 4.89 -13.57
C PHE A 36 -15.89 5.99 -13.36
N LEU A 37 -15.58 6.78 -14.40
CA LEU A 37 -14.60 7.87 -14.28
C LEU A 37 -15.00 8.94 -13.29
N SER A 38 -16.30 9.23 -13.17
CA SER A 38 -16.78 10.19 -12.18
C SER A 38 -16.54 9.66 -10.78
N THR A 39 -16.88 8.40 -10.53
CA THR A 39 -16.82 7.75 -9.22
C THR A 39 -15.39 7.54 -8.74
N VAL A 40 -14.50 7.03 -9.59
CA VAL A 40 -13.10 6.73 -9.20
C VAL A 40 -12.17 7.95 -9.25
N ARG A 41 -12.70 9.16 -9.46
CA ARG A 41 -11.93 10.40 -9.70
C ARG A 41 -10.84 10.71 -8.66
N PHE A 42 -11.02 10.26 -7.42
CA PHE A 42 -10.09 10.51 -6.33
C PHE A 42 -8.92 9.52 -6.30
N ILE A 43 -9.05 8.37 -6.97
CA ILE A 43 -8.11 7.24 -6.87
C ILE A 43 -7.55 6.80 -8.23
N ILE A 44 -8.11 7.28 -9.34
CA ILE A 44 -7.57 7.06 -10.69
C ILE A 44 -6.43 8.04 -10.97
N THR A 45 -5.30 7.51 -11.46
CA THR A 45 -4.17 8.37 -11.82
C THR A 45 -4.44 9.11 -13.14
N SER A 46 -3.68 10.19 -13.37
CA SER A 46 -3.74 10.93 -14.63
C SER A 46 -3.39 10.06 -15.83
N GLU A 47 -2.48 9.09 -15.66
CA GLU A 47 -2.07 8.15 -16.70
C GLU A 47 -3.16 7.10 -16.95
N GLU A 48 -3.68 6.46 -15.90
CA GLU A 48 -4.79 5.50 -15.99
C GLU A 48 -6.02 6.12 -16.68
N LYS A 49 -6.38 7.35 -16.31
CA LYS A 49 -7.49 8.08 -16.95
C LYS A 49 -7.23 8.34 -18.44
N LYS A 50 -6.01 8.75 -18.81
CA LYS A 50 -5.64 8.97 -20.22
C LYS A 50 -5.70 7.67 -21.02
N THR A 51 -5.22 6.57 -20.44
CA THR A 51 -5.28 5.25 -21.04
C THR A 51 -6.72 4.83 -21.25
N PHE A 52 -7.56 4.89 -20.21
CA PHE A 52 -8.99 4.53 -20.28
C PHE A 52 -9.74 5.29 -21.38
N LEU A 53 -9.52 6.61 -21.49
CA LEU A 53 -10.16 7.45 -22.50
C LEU A 53 -9.73 7.13 -23.95
N ARG A 54 -8.61 6.44 -24.13
CA ARG A 54 -8.09 6.02 -25.45
C ARG A 54 -8.56 4.62 -25.85
N LEU A 55 -9.06 3.83 -24.90
CA LEU A 55 -9.55 2.49 -25.17
C LEU A 55 -10.84 2.52 -26.00
N PRO A 56 -10.99 1.59 -26.97
CA PRO A 56 -12.27 1.23 -27.55
C PRO A 56 -13.29 0.87 -26.47
N GLU A 57 -14.57 1.06 -26.74
CA GLU A 57 -15.65 0.81 -25.77
C GLU A 57 -15.64 -0.65 -25.29
N GLU A 58 -15.32 -1.58 -26.18
CA GLU A 58 -15.26 -3.03 -25.96
C GLU A 58 -14.13 -3.42 -24.98
N GLU A 59 -13.07 -2.62 -24.87
CA GLU A 59 -11.93 -2.88 -24.00
C GLU A 59 -12.07 -2.22 -22.61
N ARG A 60 -13.02 -1.30 -22.43
CA ARG A 60 -13.22 -0.58 -21.17
C ARG A 60 -13.65 -1.46 -19.99
N PRO A 61 -14.52 -2.48 -20.14
CA PRO A 61 -14.87 -3.37 -19.04
C PRO A 61 -13.65 -4.10 -18.46
N ALA A 62 -12.77 -4.60 -19.32
CA ALA A 62 -11.53 -5.26 -18.90
C ALA A 62 -10.59 -4.30 -18.16
N PHE A 63 -10.53 -3.02 -18.59
CA PHE A 63 -9.80 -2.01 -17.84
C PHE A 63 -10.39 -1.78 -16.44
N ILE A 64 -11.73 -1.68 -16.32
CA ILE A 64 -12.39 -1.46 -15.02
C ILE A 64 -12.11 -2.62 -14.07
N GLU A 65 -12.16 -3.85 -14.57
CA GLU A 65 -11.80 -5.04 -13.79
C GLU A 65 -10.34 -4.98 -13.33
N ALA A 66 -9.39 -4.74 -14.26
CA ALA A 66 -7.98 -4.62 -13.94
C ALA A 66 -7.67 -3.46 -12.97
N PHE A 67 -8.39 -2.35 -13.10
CA PHE A 67 -8.27 -1.17 -12.25
C PHE A 67 -8.55 -1.51 -10.78
N TRP A 68 -9.62 -2.27 -10.52
CA TRP A 68 -10.00 -2.71 -9.19
C TRP A 68 -9.11 -3.85 -8.69
N LYS A 69 -8.83 -4.84 -9.54
CA LYS A 69 -7.92 -5.95 -9.19
C LYS A 69 -6.53 -5.48 -8.74
N LYS A 70 -6.00 -4.42 -9.38
CA LYS A 70 -4.73 -3.79 -8.96
C LYS A 70 -4.78 -3.13 -7.58
N ARG A 71 -5.98 -2.81 -7.09
CA ARG A 71 -6.25 -2.12 -5.81
C ARG A 71 -6.84 -3.06 -4.76
N ASP A 72 -6.94 -4.35 -5.08
CA ASP A 72 -7.38 -5.38 -4.17
C ASP A 72 -6.37 -5.55 -3.04
N PRO A 73 -6.73 -5.37 -1.76
CA PRO A 73 -5.81 -5.58 -0.65
C PRO A 73 -5.61 -7.07 -0.34
N ASP A 74 -6.55 -7.95 -0.73
CA ASP A 74 -6.48 -9.39 -0.50
C ASP A 74 -7.11 -10.19 -1.67
N PRO A 75 -6.32 -10.58 -2.70
CA PRO A 75 -6.80 -11.37 -3.83
C PRO A 75 -7.04 -12.84 -3.48
N GLU A 76 -6.79 -13.27 -2.23
CA GLU A 76 -7.20 -14.60 -1.77
C GLU A 76 -8.69 -14.66 -1.46
N THR A 77 -9.34 -13.51 -1.23
CA THR A 77 -10.78 -13.43 -1.07
C THR A 77 -11.47 -13.26 -2.43
N GLU A 78 -12.74 -13.69 -2.50
CA GLU A 78 -13.55 -13.53 -3.72
C GLU A 78 -13.99 -12.08 -3.95
N ILE A 79 -13.92 -11.24 -2.90
CA ILE A 79 -14.41 -9.87 -2.88
C ILE A 79 -13.26 -8.89 -2.76
N ASN A 80 -13.33 -7.78 -3.49
CA ASN A 80 -12.33 -6.73 -3.34
C ASN A 80 -12.72 -5.78 -2.21
N GLU A 81 -12.14 -5.94 -1.01
CA GLU A 81 -12.58 -5.21 0.17
C GLU A 81 -12.34 -3.70 0.03
N TYR A 82 -11.26 -3.31 -0.66
CA TYR A 82 -10.99 -1.89 -0.92
C TYR A 82 -12.06 -1.27 -1.81
N LYS A 83 -12.49 -1.99 -2.85
CA LYS A 83 -13.58 -1.56 -3.73
C LYS A 83 -14.87 -1.42 -2.93
N GLU A 84 -15.25 -2.43 -2.15
CA GLU A 84 -16.47 -2.37 -1.33
C GLU A 84 -16.44 -1.19 -0.36
N GLN A 85 -15.36 -1.05 0.40
CA GLN A 85 -15.18 0.05 1.35
C GLN A 85 -15.19 1.41 0.65
N PHE A 86 -14.57 1.54 -0.53
CA PHE A 86 -14.58 2.78 -1.30
C PHE A 86 -16.01 3.20 -1.69
N TYR A 87 -16.81 2.27 -2.21
CA TYR A 87 -18.21 2.54 -2.56
C TYR A 87 -19.07 2.82 -1.32
N GLU A 88 -18.81 2.13 -0.20
CA GLU A 88 -19.53 2.37 1.05
C GLU A 88 -19.23 3.76 1.59
N ARG A 89 -17.97 4.19 1.60
CA ARG A 89 -17.58 5.55 2.00
C ARG A 89 -18.21 6.63 1.12
N ILE A 90 -18.47 6.36 -0.16
CA ILE A 90 -19.21 7.29 -1.02
C ILE A 90 -20.66 7.45 -0.54
N LYS A 91 -21.33 6.34 -0.20
CA LYS A 91 -22.69 6.38 0.34
C LYS A 91 -22.73 7.10 1.68
N GLU A 92 -21.80 6.78 2.57
CA GLU A 92 -21.68 7.43 3.87
C GLU A 92 -21.39 8.94 3.72
N ALA A 93 -20.48 9.34 2.84
CA ALA A 93 -20.20 10.75 2.57
C ALA A 93 -21.45 11.51 2.09
N ASN A 94 -22.26 10.89 1.23
CA ASN A 94 -23.55 11.46 0.82
C ASN A 94 -24.57 11.54 1.96
N PHE A 95 -24.51 10.59 2.90
CA PHE A 95 -25.38 10.59 4.05
C PHE A 95 -24.98 11.65 5.09
N LEU A 96 -23.69 11.83 5.32
CA LEU A 96 -23.12 12.71 6.34
C LEU A 96 -23.07 14.17 5.90
N PHE A 97 -22.83 14.45 4.61
CA PHE A 97 -22.60 15.80 4.09
C PHE A 97 -23.73 16.19 3.13
N LYS A 98 -24.94 16.33 3.66
CA LYS A 98 -26.15 16.64 2.88
C LYS A 98 -26.35 18.12 2.63
N GLU A 99 -25.60 18.98 3.30
CA GLU A 99 -25.77 20.42 3.20
C GLU A 99 -25.30 20.97 1.84
N GLY A 100 -25.87 22.10 1.41
CA GLY A 100 -25.53 22.73 0.14
C GLY A 100 -26.16 22.07 -1.10
N THR A 101 -25.70 22.46 -2.28
CA THR A 101 -26.25 22.02 -3.59
C THR A 101 -25.44 20.92 -4.26
N THR A 102 -24.28 20.58 -3.69
CA THR A 102 -23.34 19.59 -4.23
C THR A 102 -23.48 18.29 -3.47
N PRO A 103 -23.56 17.12 -4.13
CA PRO A 103 -23.58 15.82 -3.45
C PRO A 103 -22.43 15.70 -2.45
N GLY A 104 -22.70 15.16 -1.26
CA GLY A 104 -21.74 15.11 -0.16
C GLY A 104 -20.40 14.48 -0.53
N TRP A 105 -20.43 13.42 -1.33
CA TRP A 105 -19.22 12.75 -1.83
C TRP A 105 -18.31 13.62 -2.72
N LEU A 106 -18.85 14.70 -3.31
CA LEU A 106 -18.12 15.66 -4.14
C LEU A 106 -17.65 16.89 -3.35
N GLN A 107 -18.11 17.08 -2.12
CA GLN A 107 -17.62 18.13 -1.24
C GLN A 107 -16.24 17.77 -0.68
N ASP A 108 -15.52 18.76 -0.15
CA ASP A 108 -14.18 18.52 0.40
C ASP A 108 -14.20 17.58 1.61
N ARG A 109 -15.20 17.71 2.49
CA ARG A 109 -15.43 16.76 3.61
C ARG A 109 -15.62 15.34 3.08
N GLY A 110 -16.47 15.16 2.07
CA GLY A 110 -16.72 13.85 1.46
C GLY A 110 -15.48 13.28 0.78
N ARG A 111 -14.73 14.10 0.05
CA ARG A 111 -13.47 13.69 -0.58
C ARG A 111 -12.46 13.19 0.45
N VAL A 112 -12.27 13.92 1.55
CA VAL A 112 -11.35 13.51 2.62
C VAL A 112 -11.84 12.22 3.28
N TYR A 113 -13.14 12.13 3.58
CA TYR A 113 -13.74 10.94 4.17
C TYR A 113 -13.57 9.68 3.28
N ILE A 114 -13.75 9.81 1.97
CA ILE A 114 -13.56 8.69 1.02
C ILE A 114 -12.11 8.23 1.01
N LEU A 115 -11.16 9.18 0.94
CA LEU A 115 -9.74 8.89 0.85
C LEU A 115 -9.18 8.32 2.16
N LEU A 116 -9.47 8.97 3.29
CA LEU A 116 -8.84 8.67 4.58
C LEU A 116 -9.69 7.76 5.47
N GLY A 117 -11.00 7.67 5.21
CA GLY A 117 -11.96 7.03 6.11
C GLY A 117 -12.49 7.99 7.18
N PRO A 118 -13.27 7.47 8.15
CA PRO A 118 -13.73 8.27 9.28
C PRO A 118 -12.55 8.77 10.12
N PRO A 119 -12.62 10.00 10.67
CA PRO A 119 -11.61 10.50 11.59
C PRO A 119 -11.70 9.82 12.97
N ASP A 120 -10.59 9.83 13.70
CA ASP A 120 -10.54 9.33 15.09
C ASP A 120 -11.40 10.21 16.01
N GLN A 121 -11.36 11.53 15.79
CA GLN A 121 -12.16 12.51 16.49
C GLN A 121 -12.66 13.59 15.53
N ARG A 122 -13.93 13.98 15.68
CA ARG A 122 -14.57 15.04 14.91
C ARG A 122 -15.12 16.11 15.84
N GLU A 123 -14.63 17.33 15.69
CA GLU A 123 -15.12 18.50 16.39
C GLU A 123 -15.89 19.39 15.41
N VAL A 124 -17.08 19.82 15.82
CA VAL A 124 -17.97 20.64 15.00
C VAL A 124 -18.24 21.93 15.73
N TYR A 125 -17.98 23.05 15.05
CA TYR A 125 -18.18 24.40 15.52
C TYR A 125 -19.17 25.12 14.59
N PRO A 126 -20.50 24.92 14.74
CA PRO A 126 -21.50 25.45 13.81
C PRO A 126 -21.57 26.98 13.74
N ARG A 127 -20.95 27.68 14.70
CA ARG A 127 -20.88 29.15 14.76
C ARG A 127 -19.42 29.64 14.86
N GLY A 128 -18.48 28.81 14.43
CA GLY A 128 -17.05 29.05 14.59
C GLY A 128 -16.54 28.77 16.00
N ASP A 129 -15.22 28.78 16.12
CA ASP A 129 -14.45 28.60 17.37
C ASP A 129 -14.22 29.91 18.13
N ASN A 130 -14.72 31.02 17.58
CA ASN A 130 -14.69 32.35 18.18
C ASN A 130 -15.94 33.13 17.77
N LEU A 131 -16.20 34.27 18.44
CA LEU A 131 -17.45 35.04 18.32
C LEU A 131 -17.81 35.49 16.89
N TYR A 132 -16.81 35.60 16.00
CA TYR A 132 -16.99 36.05 14.61
C TYR A 132 -16.49 35.03 13.58
N GLY A 133 -16.20 33.81 14.02
CA GLY A 133 -15.65 32.77 13.17
C GLY A 133 -16.72 32.15 12.26
N PRO A 134 -16.38 31.81 11.00
CA PRO A 134 -17.26 31.00 10.17
C PRO A 134 -17.44 29.60 10.78
N PRO A 135 -18.53 28.88 10.44
CA PRO A 135 -18.70 27.48 10.81
C PRO A 135 -17.48 26.66 10.42
N LYS A 136 -17.03 25.80 11.33
CA LYS A 136 -15.79 25.05 11.21
C LYS A 136 -15.98 23.61 11.66
N GLU A 137 -15.28 22.69 11.01
CA GLU A 137 -15.08 21.34 11.49
C GLU A 137 -13.59 21.02 11.58
N ILE A 138 -13.19 20.30 12.62
CA ILE A 138 -11.82 19.81 12.81
C ILE A 138 -11.87 18.30 12.93
N TRP A 139 -11.18 17.61 12.05
CA TRP A 139 -11.11 16.15 11.99
C TRP A 139 -9.69 15.71 12.34
N TRP A 140 -9.55 14.88 13.35
CA TRP A 140 -8.27 14.37 13.81
C TRP A 140 -8.01 12.98 13.24
N TYR A 141 -6.85 12.82 12.61
CA TYR A 141 -6.29 11.53 12.21
C TYR A 141 -4.95 11.38 12.94
N GLY A 142 -4.95 10.68 14.07
CA GLY A 142 -3.88 10.72 15.05
C GLY A 142 -3.62 12.15 15.53
N PHE A 143 -2.40 12.64 15.28
CA PHE A 143 -1.97 13.99 15.66
C PHE A 143 -2.10 15.02 14.51
N PHE A 144 -2.70 14.65 13.38
CA PHE A 144 -2.89 15.54 12.23
C PHE A 144 -4.32 16.11 12.19
N PRO A 145 -4.50 17.42 12.42
CA PRO A 145 -5.80 18.08 12.28
C PRO A 145 -6.09 18.50 10.84
N ILE A 146 -7.19 18.01 10.28
CA ILE A 146 -7.76 18.47 9.02
C ILE A 146 -8.92 19.43 9.33
N VAL A 147 -8.80 20.66 8.88
CA VAL A 147 -9.77 21.72 9.14
C VAL A 147 -10.61 21.99 7.90
N PHE A 148 -11.92 22.09 8.09
CA PHE A 148 -12.87 22.52 7.07
C PHE A 148 -13.61 23.77 7.52
N ILE A 149 -13.85 24.69 6.60
CA ILE A 149 -14.46 26.00 6.88
C ILE A 149 -15.55 26.30 5.86
N ASP A 150 -16.73 26.69 6.33
CA ASP A 150 -17.82 27.23 5.51
C ASP A 150 -17.81 28.76 5.57
N GLN A 151 -16.96 29.38 4.76
CA GLN A 151 -16.77 30.84 4.73
C GLN A 151 -18.06 31.62 4.45
N ASN A 152 -18.98 31.02 3.69
CA ASN A 152 -20.16 31.68 3.16
C ASN A 152 -21.46 31.30 3.86
N TRP A 153 -21.40 30.54 4.98
CA TRP A 153 -22.58 30.07 5.70
C TRP A 153 -23.57 29.30 4.82
N SER A 154 -23.02 28.59 3.84
CA SER A 154 -23.76 27.89 2.79
C SER A 154 -24.04 26.42 3.12
N GLY A 155 -23.41 25.91 4.18
CA GLY A 155 -23.31 24.49 4.48
C GLY A 155 -22.22 23.76 3.67
N ASN A 156 -21.60 24.42 2.68
CA ASN A 156 -20.52 23.84 1.88
C ASN A 156 -19.16 24.12 2.52
N TYR A 157 -18.71 23.20 3.38
CA TYR A 157 -17.42 23.30 4.03
C TYR A 157 -16.28 22.98 3.05
N THR A 158 -15.35 23.92 2.92
CA THR A 158 -14.16 23.80 2.08
C THR A 158 -12.94 23.43 2.91
N LEU A 159 -12.02 22.66 2.33
CA LEU A 159 -10.77 22.27 2.98
C LEU A 159 -9.88 23.48 3.18
N ASP A 160 -9.42 23.69 4.40
CA ASP A 160 -8.43 24.73 4.69
C ASP A 160 -7.13 24.45 3.92
N PRO A 161 -6.53 25.45 3.24
CA PRO A 161 -5.32 25.25 2.44
C PRO A 161 -4.12 24.66 3.20
N GLN A 162 -3.95 24.95 4.49
CA GLN A 162 -2.87 24.36 5.29
C GLN A 162 -3.14 22.87 5.57
N SER A 163 -4.42 22.50 5.68
CA SER A 163 -4.85 21.11 5.83
C SER A 163 -4.64 20.28 4.56
N ALA A 164 -4.59 20.89 3.38
CA ALA A 164 -4.32 20.19 2.12
C ALA A 164 -2.94 19.50 2.10
N TYR A 165 -1.93 20.11 2.72
CA TYR A 165 -0.61 19.48 2.89
C TYR A 165 -0.70 18.23 3.77
N GLN A 166 -1.47 18.30 4.87
CA GLN A 166 -1.65 17.17 5.78
C GLN A 166 -2.39 16.02 5.11
N VAL A 167 -3.46 16.32 4.34
CA VAL A 167 -4.16 15.31 3.53
C VAL A 167 -3.21 14.64 2.54
N ALA A 168 -2.33 15.40 1.88
CA ALA A 168 -1.35 14.82 0.97
C ALA A 168 -0.31 13.96 1.72
N ALA A 169 0.15 14.41 2.89
CA ALA A 169 1.09 13.67 3.73
C ALA A 169 0.47 12.36 4.28
N ILE A 170 -0.77 12.39 4.76
CA ILE A 170 -1.49 11.21 5.24
C ILE A 170 -1.75 10.26 4.08
N ASN A 171 -2.22 10.73 2.93
CA ASN A 171 -2.41 9.87 1.76
C ASN A 171 -1.10 9.23 1.30
N LYS A 172 -0.01 9.99 1.27
CA LYS A 172 1.32 9.46 0.96
C LYS A 172 1.74 8.42 1.98
N ALA A 173 1.61 8.72 3.28
CA ALA A 173 1.91 7.78 4.34
C ALA A 173 1.04 6.53 4.24
N GLN A 174 -0.27 6.64 3.97
CA GLN A 174 -1.16 5.51 3.72
C GLN A 174 -0.77 4.74 2.46
N MET A 175 -0.28 5.37 1.40
CA MET A 175 0.26 4.68 0.23
C MET A 175 1.59 3.96 0.53
N ASP A 176 2.42 4.55 1.39
CA ASP A 176 3.67 3.96 1.87
C ASP A 176 3.40 2.84 2.91
N LEU A 177 2.29 2.94 3.66
CA LEU A 177 1.81 2.01 4.69
C LEU A 177 0.85 0.95 4.14
N LYS A 178 0.22 1.16 2.97
CA LYS A 178 -0.46 0.09 2.25
C LYS A 178 0.55 -1.05 2.23
N PRO A 179 0.16 -2.30 2.59
CA PRO A 179 0.98 -3.41 2.18
C PRO A 179 1.04 -3.24 0.67
N ALA A 180 2.20 -2.81 0.16
CA ALA A 180 2.46 -2.97 -1.23
C ALA A 180 2.05 -4.41 -1.48
N TRP A 181 1.22 -4.65 -2.49
CA TRP A 181 1.49 -5.84 -3.28
C TRP A 181 2.92 -5.65 -3.76
N ARG A 182 3.81 -6.11 -2.88
CA ARG A 182 5.13 -6.55 -3.16
C ARG A 182 4.90 -7.38 -4.42
N LYS A 183 5.40 -6.89 -5.56
CA LYS A 183 6.45 -7.70 -6.18
C LYS A 183 7.25 -8.21 -5.01
N GLU A 184 7.25 -9.51 -4.75
CA GLU A 184 8.08 -10.15 -3.73
C GLU A 184 9.56 -9.78 -4.00
N THR A 185 9.96 -8.53 -3.78
CA THR A 185 11.13 -8.28 -2.99
C THR A 185 10.75 -8.88 -1.64
N PRO A 186 11.47 -9.93 -1.19
CA PRO A 186 11.34 -10.43 0.16
C PRO A 186 11.22 -9.23 1.11
N PRO A 187 10.43 -9.31 2.21
CA PRO A 187 10.52 -8.29 3.27
C PRO A 187 12.01 -8.03 3.45
N GLU A 188 12.49 -6.78 3.38
CA GLU A 188 13.89 -6.50 3.72
C GLU A 188 14.16 -7.31 4.98
N GLU A 189 14.97 -8.37 4.89
CA GLU A 189 15.01 -9.36 5.95
C GLU A 189 15.60 -8.65 7.14
N VAL A 190 14.72 -8.24 8.05
CA VAL A 190 15.07 -7.29 9.09
C VAL A 190 15.99 -7.94 10.11
N GLY A 191 15.93 -9.27 10.20
CA GLY A 191 16.87 -10.08 10.94
C GLY A 191 18.01 -10.66 10.09
N LYS A 192 19.18 -10.77 10.70
CA LYS A 192 20.34 -11.47 10.14
C LYS A 192 20.30 -12.92 10.57
N VAL A 193 20.66 -13.85 9.67
CA VAL A 193 20.87 -15.26 9.99
C VAL A 193 22.29 -15.62 9.58
N GLU A 194 23.06 -16.16 10.52
CA GLU A 194 24.40 -16.71 10.30
C GLU A 194 24.38 -18.21 10.57
N VAL A 195 25.10 -18.96 9.74
CA VAL A 195 25.27 -20.41 9.91
C VAL A 195 26.76 -20.69 9.97
N LYS A 196 27.18 -21.48 10.97
CA LYS A 196 28.58 -21.84 11.23
C LYS A 196 28.66 -23.35 11.49
N SER A 197 29.84 -23.93 11.24
CA SER A 197 30.15 -25.30 11.67
C SER A 197 31.00 -25.24 12.93
N ILE A 198 30.57 -25.92 13.99
CA ILE A 198 31.28 -26.02 15.26
C ILE A 198 31.25 -27.48 15.70
N GLU A 199 32.42 -28.12 15.81
CA GLU A 199 32.57 -29.50 16.32
C GLU A 199 31.65 -30.53 15.62
N GLY A 200 31.52 -30.45 14.29
CA GLY A 200 30.64 -31.37 13.55
C GLY A 200 29.14 -31.10 13.74
N LYS A 201 28.77 -29.94 14.30
CA LYS A 201 27.38 -29.47 14.39
C LYS A 201 27.18 -28.20 13.58
N MET A 202 26.00 -28.04 13.03
CA MET A 202 25.53 -26.79 12.44
C MET A 202 25.04 -25.88 13.57
N LEU A 203 25.69 -24.73 13.75
CA LEU A 203 25.21 -23.65 14.60
C LEU A 203 24.47 -22.65 13.72
N ILE A 204 23.22 -22.37 14.08
CA ILE A 204 22.35 -21.42 13.42
C ILE A 204 22.10 -20.28 14.39
N GLU A 205 22.46 -19.07 14.03
CA GLU A 205 22.30 -17.86 14.83
C GLU A 205 21.41 -16.90 14.06
N PHE A 206 20.43 -16.28 14.73
CA PHE A 206 19.78 -15.11 14.17
C PHE A 206 19.74 -13.95 15.14
N SER A 207 19.67 -12.75 14.58
CA SER A 207 19.50 -11.51 15.31
C SER A 207 18.44 -10.63 14.65
N ILE A 208 17.55 -10.03 15.44
CA ILE A 208 16.49 -9.13 14.95
C ILE A 208 16.56 -7.83 15.77
N PRO A 209 16.80 -6.66 15.17
CA PRO A 209 16.80 -5.39 15.89
C PRO A 209 15.47 -5.13 16.60
N TYR A 210 15.50 -4.69 17.87
CA TYR A 210 14.28 -4.56 18.66
C TYR A 210 13.26 -3.58 18.07
N ARG A 211 13.72 -2.54 17.36
CA ARG A 211 12.86 -1.60 16.61
C ARG A 211 11.96 -2.25 15.55
N GLN A 212 12.21 -3.52 15.22
CA GLN A 212 11.46 -4.25 14.21
C GLN A 212 10.26 -4.99 14.79
N PHE A 213 10.15 -5.13 16.11
CA PHE A 213 9.02 -5.81 16.76
C PHE A 213 7.81 -4.89 16.92
N ALA A 214 6.62 -5.45 16.85
CA ALA A 214 5.35 -4.75 17.07
C ALA A 214 4.92 -4.83 18.55
N PHE A 215 5.75 -4.27 19.42
CA PHE A 215 5.55 -4.36 20.87
C PHE A 215 4.21 -3.80 21.37
N GLU A 216 3.65 -4.50 22.35
CA GLU A 216 2.51 -4.03 23.14
C GLU A 216 2.89 -3.77 24.58
N LEU A 217 2.26 -2.77 25.19
CA LEU A 217 2.41 -2.55 26.62
C LEU A 217 1.53 -3.54 27.41
N ARG A 218 2.16 -4.55 28.04
CA ARG A 218 1.51 -5.51 28.93
C ARG A 218 2.22 -5.50 30.28
N ALA A 219 1.47 -5.27 31.38
CA ALA A 219 2.01 -5.25 32.74
C ALA A 219 3.28 -4.39 32.90
N ASN A 220 3.26 -3.18 32.32
CA ASN A 220 4.36 -2.21 32.31
C ASN A 220 5.65 -2.66 31.58
N LYS A 221 5.55 -3.67 30.72
CA LYS A 221 6.61 -4.12 29.82
C LYS A 221 6.15 -4.04 28.37
N LEU A 222 7.09 -3.82 27.46
CA LEU A 222 6.84 -3.98 26.03
C LEU A 222 7.01 -5.45 25.69
N VAL A 223 5.98 -6.08 25.12
CA VAL A 223 5.93 -7.53 24.87
C VAL A 223 5.50 -7.80 23.43
N ASP A 224 6.15 -8.75 22.77
CA ASP A 224 5.76 -9.30 21.48
C ASP A 224 5.95 -10.82 21.46
N ASP A 225 5.04 -11.52 20.78
CA ASP A 225 4.98 -12.98 20.73
C ASP A 225 5.45 -13.45 19.34
N LEU A 226 6.52 -14.24 19.31
CA LEU A 226 7.13 -14.73 18.08
C LEU A 226 6.86 -16.22 17.87
N GLU A 227 6.59 -16.58 16.63
CA GLU A 227 6.56 -17.95 16.13
C GLU A 227 7.82 -18.23 15.33
N LEU A 228 8.65 -19.13 15.85
CA LEU A 228 9.90 -19.55 15.24
C LEU A 228 9.70 -20.93 14.63
N SER A 229 10.14 -21.10 13.40
CA SER A 229 10.14 -22.38 12.70
C SER A 229 11.49 -22.60 12.03
N TRP A 230 12.07 -23.75 12.32
CA TRP A 230 13.32 -24.20 11.75
C TRP A 230 13.10 -25.52 11.03
N GLN A 231 13.71 -25.68 9.87
CA GLN A 231 13.61 -26.92 9.10
C GLN A 231 14.90 -27.15 8.32
N ILE A 232 15.41 -28.38 8.35
CA ILE A 232 16.56 -28.79 7.56
C ILE A 232 16.13 -29.92 6.64
N ARG A 233 16.41 -29.75 5.35
CA ARG A 233 16.22 -30.77 4.33
C ARG A 233 17.57 -31.29 3.83
N ASN A 234 17.64 -32.57 3.52
CA ASN A 234 18.79 -33.15 2.81
C ASN A 234 18.71 -32.89 1.29
N GLU A 235 19.71 -33.33 0.53
CA GLU A 235 19.75 -33.22 -0.95
C GLU A 235 18.54 -33.84 -1.65
N LYS A 236 17.94 -34.89 -1.08
CA LYS A 236 16.74 -35.55 -1.61
C LYS A 236 15.46 -34.77 -1.33
N GLY A 237 15.55 -33.66 -0.60
CA GLY A 237 14.41 -32.83 -0.20
C GLY A 237 13.66 -33.35 1.03
N GLU A 238 14.15 -34.43 1.65
CA GLU A 238 13.56 -35.03 2.86
C GLU A 238 13.88 -34.17 4.07
N ILE A 239 12.88 -33.95 4.92
CA ILE A 239 13.05 -33.18 6.15
C ILE A 239 13.69 -34.09 7.20
N ILE A 240 14.94 -33.81 7.53
CA ILE A 240 15.70 -34.58 8.53
C ILE A 240 15.59 -33.99 9.92
N TRP A 241 15.24 -32.71 10.02
CA TRP A 241 15.05 -32.02 11.28
C TRP A 241 14.08 -30.86 11.12
N ARG A 242 13.18 -30.69 12.10
CA ARG A 242 12.23 -29.59 12.16
C ARG A 242 11.91 -29.28 13.62
N GLU A 243 11.85 -28.00 13.94
CA GLU A 243 11.41 -27.53 15.25
C GLU A 243 10.55 -26.28 15.11
N ARG A 244 9.54 -26.15 15.98
CA ARG A 244 8.72 -24.96 16.09
C ARG A 244 8.60 -24.59 17.55
N GLU A 245 8.78 -23.32 17.85
CA GLU A 245 8.65 -22.78 19.19
C GLU A 245 7.98 -21.41 19.15
N THR A 246 7.30 -21.07 20.25
CA THR A 246 6.78 -19.73 20.47
C THR A 246 7.64 -19.08 21.53
N GLU A 247 8.17 -17.90 21.23
CA GLU A 247 9.03 -17.15 22.15
C GLU A 247 8.38 -15.80 22.46
N GLU A 248 8.29 -15.46 23.74
CA GLU A 248 7.89 -14.13 24.18
C GLU A 248 9.15 -13.24 24.28
N VAL A 249 9.16 -12.16 23.51
CA VAL A 249 10.18 -11.11 23.62
C VAL A 249 9.61 -10.00 24.49
N SER A 250 10.26 -9.72 25.62
CA SER A 250 9.85 -8.63 26.51
C SER A 250 11.00 -7.66 26.82
N LEU A 251 10.67 -6.37 26.91
CA LEU A 251 11.56 -5.29 27.34
C LEU A 251 10.95 -4.59 28.55
N GLY A 252 11.69 -4.57 29.66
CA GLY A 252 11.33 -3.79 30.85
C GLY A 252 11.54 -2.28 30.67
N GLU A 253 11.07 -1.48 31.63
CA GLU A 253 11.24 -0.02 31.60
C GLU A 253 12.70 0.43 31.47
N ASN A 254 13.62 -0.25 32.16
CA ASN A 254 15.04 0.06 32.15
C ASN A 254 15.76 -0.41 30.86
N GLU A 255 15.06 -1.13 29.98
CA GLU A 255 15.63 -1.70 28.76
C GLU A 255 15.15 -0.99 27.50
N ARG A 256 14.39 0.10 27.64
CA ARG A 256 13.85 0.87 26.51
C ARG A 256 14.93 1.40 25.56
N GLU A 257 16.15 1.63 26.04
CA GLU A 257 17.28 2.01 25.18
C GLU A 257 17.60 0.94 24.12
N LYS A 258 17.32 -0.34 24.38
CA LYS A 258 17.48 -1.43 23.40
C LYS A 258 16.61 -1.24 22.16
N LEU A 259 15.54 -0.46 22.22
CA LEU A 259 14.74 -0.13 21.03
C LEU A 259 15.53 0.67 19.99
N ARG A 260 16.56 1.43 20.39
CA ARG A 260 17.36 2.23 19.45
C ARG A 260 18.42 1.39 18.74
N GLU A 261 19.18 0.61 19.50
CA GLU A 261 20.40 -0.05 19.01
C GLU A 261 20.51 -1.54 19.35
N GLY A 262 19.61 -2.08 20.15
CA GLY A 262 19.64 -3.48 20.57
C GLY A 262 19.02 -4.43 19.54
N SER A 263 19.38 -5.71 19.66
CA SER A 263 18.77 -6.81 18.91
C SER A 263 18.41 -7.97 19.83
N PHE A 264 17.34 -8.66 19.50
CA PHE A 264 17.03 -9.98 20.02
C PHE A 264 17.91 -11.03 19.33
N PHE A 265 18.43 -12.00 20.08
CA PHE A 265 19.32 -13.04 19.56
C PHE A 265 18.82 -14.42 19.98
N LYS A 266 18.89 -15.39 19.06
CA LYS A 266 18.61 -16.80 19.34
C LYS A 266 19.57 -17.67 18.55
N GLN A 267 19.92 -18.82 19.11
CA GLN A 267 20.79 -19.79 18.45
C GLN A 267 20.28 -21.22 18.62
N LYS A 268 20.60 -22.08 17.65
CA LYS A 268 20.30 -23.51 17.69
C LYS A 268 21.47 -24.33 17.14
N GLN A 269 21.73 -25.47 17.75
CA GLN A 269 22.75 -26.42 17.30
C GLN A 269 22.09 -27.71 16.85
N VAL A 270 22.48 -28.21 15.68
CA VAL A 270 21.99 -29.47 15.12
C VAL A 270 23.17 -30.32 14.69
N ALA A 271 23.23 -31.56 15.18
CA ALA A 271 24.20 -32.55 14.73
C ALA A 271 23.72 -33.13 13.39
N LEU A 272 24.58 -33.07 12.38
CA LEU A 272 24.29 -33.53 11.02
C LEU A 272 25.47 -34.33 10.50
N GLU A 273 25.18 -35.36 9.73
CA GLU A 273 26.20 -36.08 8.96
C GLU A 273 26.83 -35.16 7.90
N PRO A 274 28.02 -35.50 7.36
CA PRO A 274 28.60 -34.78 6.24
C PRO A 274 27.70 -34.86 5.00
N GLY A 275 27.47 -33.73 4.34
CA GLY A 275 26.57 -33.67 3.18
C GLY A 275 26.03 -32.27 2.90
N ASN A 276 25.22 -32.13 1.85
CA ASN A 276 24.54 -30.87 1.55
C ASN A 276 23.14 -30.83 2.16
N TYR A 277 22.79 -29.66 2.67
CA TYR A 277 21.53 -29.41 3.34
C TYR A 277 20.93 -28.07 2.91
N LEU A 278 19.61 -27.96 3.02
CA LEU A 278 18.90 -26.70 2.90
C LEU A 278 18.25 -26.38 4.24
N LEU A 279 18.74 -25.33 4.89
CA LEU A 279 18.16 -24.78 6.10
C LEU A 279 17.07 -23.77 5.73
N GLU A 280 15.88 -23.94 6.26
CA GLU A 280 14.78 -22.99 6.19
C GLU A 280 14.51 -22.42 7.60
N VAL A 281 14.69 -21.11 7.77
CA VAL A 281 14.43 -20.36 9.01
C VAL A 281 13.29 -19.40 8.78
N SER A 282 12.25 -19.48 9.60
CA SER A 282 11.13 -18.54 9.59
C SER A 282 10.91 -18.00 10.99
N VAL A 283 10.88 -16.67 11.12
CA VAL A 283 10.48 -15.98 12.33
C VAL A 283 9.37 -15.02 11.97
N ARG A 284 8.23 -15.17 12.64
CA ARG A 284 7.03 -14.37 12.39
C ARG A 284 6.46 -13.89 13.72
N GLU A 285 5.95 -12.66 13.76
CA GLU A 285 5.12 -12.21 14.87
C GLU A 285 3.76 -12.91 14.81
N LYS A 286 3.13 -13.18 15.96
CA LYS A 286 1.78 -13.75 16.02
C LYS A 286 0.73 -12.97 15.21
N ARG A 287 1.01 -11.69 14.96
CA ARG A 287 0.17 -10.75 14.18
C ARG A 287 0.36 -10.85 12.67
N GLY A 288 1.23 -11.76 12.20
CA GLY A 288 1.41 -12.06 10.78
C GLY A 288 2.64 -11.41 10.14
N LYS A 289 3.33 -10.48 10.81
CA LYS A 289 4.54 -9.85 10.25
C LYS A 289 5.69 -10.85 10.20
N VAL A 290 6.24 -11.06 8.99
CA VAL A 290 7.42 -11.89 8.79
C VAL A 290 8.68 -11.08 9.08
N LEU A 291 9.47 -11.52 10.06
CA LEU A 291 10.73 -10.88 10.46
C LEU A 291 11.94 -11.54 9.80
N ILE A 292 11.91 -12.86 9.66
CA ILE A 292 12.93 -13.65 8.96
C ILE A 292 12.22 -14.70 8.11
N LEU A 293 12.64 -14.85 6.85
CA LEU A 293 12.31 -15.99 6.01
C LEU A 293 13.51 -16.31 5.13
N ARG A 294 14.36 -17.24 5.57
CA ARG A 294 15.64 -17.57 4.92
C ARG A 294 15.66 -19.01 4.47
N LYS A 295 16.18 -19.23 3.26
CA LYS A 295 16.59 -20.54 2.75
C LYS A 295 18.08 -20.50 2.49
N ILE A 296 18.84 -21.26 3.26
CA ILE A 296 20.31 -21.20 3.27
C ILE A 296 20.82 -22.58 2.85
N PRO A 297 21.41 -22.73 1.66
CA PRO A 297 22.13 -23.93 1.31
C PRO A 297 23.39 -24.01 2.18
N TRP A 298 23.65 -25.18 2.75
CA TRP A 298 24.78 -25.41 3.63
C TRP A 298 25.46 -26.73 3.31
N HIS A 299 26.78 -26.72 3.31
CA HIS A 299 27.60 -27.92 3.14
C HIS A 299 28.25 -28.28 4.48
N MET A 300 27.88 -29.41 5.04
CA MET A 300 28.48 -29.95 6.25
C MET A 300 29.73 -30.75 5.91
N ARG A 301 30.88 -30.28 6.38
CA ARG A 301 32.16 -30.96 6.15
C ARG A 301 32.31 -32.17 7.06
N PRO A 302 33.03 -33.22 6.63
CA PRO A 302 33.47 -34.30 7.51
C PRO A 302 34.22 -33.74 8.73
N GLY A 303 33.88 -34.23 9.92
CA GLY A 303 34.68 -33.99 11.11
C GLY A 303 36.05 -34.64 10.94
N PHE A 304 37.12 -33.86 11.13
CA PHE A 304 38.46 -34.39 11.33
C PHE A 304 38.66 -34.73 12.80
#